data_AF-A0A1I2HUM7-F1
#
_entry.id   AF-A0A1I2HUM7-F1
#
_cell.length_a   1.000
_cell.length_b   1.000
_cell.length_c   1.000
_cell.angle_alpha   90.00
_cell.angle_beta   90.00
_cell.angle_gamma   90.00
#
_symmetry.space_group_name_H-M   'P 1'
#
loop_
_entity.id
_entity.type
_entity.pdbx_description
1 polymer ?
#
loop_
_entity_poly.entity_id
_entity_poly.type
_entity_poly.pdbx_seq_one_letter_code
_entity_poly.pdbx_strand_id
1 'polypeptide(L)'
;MRMKRPFIMLLAAGLLAGSLAACSSSNDPSSSDTSENANTPVKLTYWNTNGPGLDGLIKQYQEENKNITLDVQIDEANHKQNLLTALSAGSGAPDIVILTVDDIPQFKKEDYFYNLKDFGADALQKDYLDSRWKQGTSADGSFIFGIPTDSGPMAMMYRTQLFEQAGLPTDREEVSKLAATWDDYFKLGETIKEKTGKPLTTDAFFGAFLPKIQQGGEFTFFDKDGNLTMDTNPAVKEAWDFSAKLAQVGLTAQQPDFSNDWKVGLDTGDFATMFAPPWMLGLVKQNAPNAKGKWDIAMMPGGSANWGGSFLLIPKQSKHAKEAYAFIKWILAPEQQLSVYESNGNFPSTPGVYKDEGFTSKKDNFFNGAPVGEIYPKAAEQVTLMDSINNWSAITNEIGQQLPNVEKGADPERTWTELVSKVKSTLAR
;
A
#
# COMPACT_ATOMS: atom_id res chain seq x y z
N MET A 1 1.36 -22.75 -64.60
CA MET A 1 0.53 -21.60 -64.16
C MET A 1 1.44 -20.71 -63.32
N ARG A 2 2.09 -19.62 -63.81
CA ARG A 2 1.60 -18.41 -64.50
C ARG A 2 0.37 -17.85 -63.78
N MET A 3 0.29 -16.61 -63.28
CA MET A 3 0.93 -15.33 -63.65
C MET A 3 0.73 -14.33 -62.48
N LYS A 4 1.75 -13.55 -62.08
CA LYS A 4 2.02 -12.13 -62.43
C LYS A 4 0.97 -11.09 -61.93
N ARG A 5 1.42 -10.21 -61.02
CA ARG A 5 1.02 -8.78 -60.80
C ARG A 5 1.06 -7.99 -62.15
N PRO A 6 0.52 -6.75 -62.37
CA PRO A 6 0.44 -5.61 -61.41
C PRO A 6 -0.59 -4.46 -61.69
N PHE A 7 -0.51 -3.38 -60.88
CA PHE A 7 -0.58 -1.92 -61.18
C PHE A 7 -1.86 -1.20 -61.72
N ILE A 8 -1.89 0.13 -61.40
CA ILE A 8 -2.66 1.29 -61.95
C ILE A 8 -3.90 1.67 -61.10
N MET A 9 -4.12 2.85 -60.47
CA MET A 9 -3.70 4.27 -60.50
C MET A 9 -4.93 5.17 -60.81
N LEU A 10 -4.97 6.35 -60.16
CA LEU A 10 -5.83 7.56 -60.32
C LEU A 10 -7.11 7.68 -59.46
N LEU A 11 -7.23 8.64 -58.52
CA LEU A 11 -7.28 10.13 -58.53
C LEU A 11 -8.68 10.70 -58.85
N ALA A 12 -9.33 11.35 -57.88
CA ALA A 12 -10.13 12.58 -58.08
C ALA A 12 -10.64 13.14 -56.74
N ALA A 13 -10.10 14.31 -56.37
CA ALA A 13 -10.72 15.25 -55.44
C ALA A 13 -11.68 16.17 -56.23
N GLY A 14 -12.76 16.63 -55.61
CA GLY A 14 -13.66 17.63 -56.19
C GLY A 14 -14.69 18.14 -55.20
N LEU A 15 -14.50 19.38 -54.75
CA LEU A 15 -15.44 20.20 -53.98
C LEU A 15 -16.79 20.34 -54.71
N LEU A 16 -17.88 20.50 -53.94
CA LEU A 16 -18.97 21.41 -54.28
C LEU A 16 -19.71 21.89 -53.03
N ALA A 17 -19.94 23.19 -53.00
CA ALA A 17 -20.44 23.98 -51.90
C ALA A 17 -21.97 24.10 -51.88
N GLY A 18 -22.51 24.39 -50.69
CA GLY A 18 -23.54 25.41 -50.49
C GLY A 18 -25.01 25.02 -50.70
N SER A 19 -25.76 24.96 -49.60
CA SER A 19 -27.08 25.61 -49.53
C SER A 19 -27.40 25.97 -48.08
N LEU A 20 -27.41 27.28 -47.80
CA LEU A 20 -28.06 27.86 -46.64
C LEU A 20 -29.59 27.86 -46.87
N ALA A 21 -30.34 27.41 -45.87
CA ALA A 21 -31.67 27.91 -45.51
C ALA A 21 -31.80 27.62 -44.00
N ALA A 22 -31.60 28.55 -43.06
CA ALA A 22 -32.35 29.78 -42.80
C ALA A 22 -33.85 29.54 -42.59
N CYS A 23 -34.22 29.15 -41.37
CA CYS A 23 -35.46 29.60 -40.75
C CYS A 23 -35.18 29.97 -39.28
N SER A 24 -35.33 31.26 -39.04
CA SER A 24 -35.18 31.98 -37.79
C SER A 24 -36.53 32.10 -37.07
N SER A 25 -36.49 32.05 -35.74
CA SER A 25 -37.34 32.76 -34.73
C SER A 25 -37.60 31.84 -33.53
N SER A 26 -37.53 32.22 -32.26
CA SER A 26 -36.89 33.31 -31.51
C SER A 26 -37.21 33.04 -30.02
N ASN A 27 -36.17 32.98 -29.18
CA ASN A 27 -36.09 33.09 -27.70
C ASN A 27 -37.34 32.91 -26.82
N ASP A 28 -37.25 31.96 -25.87
CA ASP A 28 -37.08 32.31 -24.43
C ASP A 28 -36.36 31.18 -23.66
N PRO A 29 -35.45 31.49 -22.72
CA PRO A 29 -34.65 30.50 -22.01
C PRO A 29 -35.39 30.01 -20.76
N SER A 30 -35.99 28.82 -20.84
CA SER A 30 -36.39 28.11 -19.63
C SER A 30 -35.17 27.34 -19.11
N SER A 31 -34.70 27.77 -17.94
CA SER A 31 -33.80 27.01 -17.08
C SER A 31 -34.48 25.69 -16.72
N SER A 32 -34.28 24.67 -17.54
CA SER A 32 -34.50 23.30 -17.12
C SER A 32 -33.31 22.88 -16.27
N ASP A 33 -33.49 22.90 -14.95
CA ASP A 33 -32.83 21.94 -14.08
C ASP A 33 -33.17 20.55 -14.63
N THR A 34 -32.33 20.04 -15.53
CA THR A 34 -32.33 18.63 -15.86
C THR A 34 -31.78 17.92 -14.65
N SER A 35 -32.70 17.51 -13.77
CA SER A 35 -32.50 16.34 -12.94
C SER A 35 -32.07 15.21 -13.88
N GLU A 36 -30.78 14.88 -13.90
CA GLU A 36 -30.27 13.66 -14.54
C GLU A 36 -31.15 12.50 -14.04
N ASN A 37 -31.89 11.89 -14.98
CA ASN A 37 -32.76 10.76 -14.67
C ASN A 37 -31.90 9.68 -14.01
N ALA A 38 -32.19 9.34 -12.76
CA ALA A 38 -31.54 8.29 -11.96
C ALA A 38 -31.62 6.87 -12.58
N ASN A 39 -32.18 6.74 -13.79
CA ASN A 39 -32.36 5.49 -14.52
C ASN A 39 -31.53 5.38 -15.80
N THR A 40 -30.67 6.36 -16.14
CA THR A 40 -29.77 6.21 -17.29
C THR A 40 -28.68 5.18 -16.95
N PRO A 41 -28.49 4.13 -17.77
CA PRO A 41 -27.43 3.16 -17.54
C PRO A 41 -26.05 3.82 -17.63
N VAL A 42 -25.23 3.65 -16.59
CA VAL A 42 -23.85 4.13 -16.51
C VAL A 42 -22.92 2.94 -16.35
N LYS A 43 -21.91 2.86 -17.21
CA LYS A 43 -20.83 1.87 -17.11
C LYS A 43 -19.59 2.57 -16.56
N LEU A 44 -19.12 2.14 -15.38
CA LEU A 44 -17.89 2.60 -14.77
C LEU A 44 -16.77 1.60 -15.02
N THR A 45 -15.63 2.08 -15.49
CA THR A 45 -14.40 1.29 -15.59
C THR A 45 -13.59 1.42 -14.30
N TYR A 46 -13.14 0.30 -13.75
CA TYR A 46 -12.34 0.27 -12.53
C TYR A 46 -11.05 -0.51 -12.74
N TRP A 47 -9.89 0.16 -12.70
CA TRP A 47 -8.59 -0.52 -12.69
C TRP A 47 -8.15 -0.85 -11.28
N ASN A 48 -7.91 -2.14 -11.03
CA ASN A 48 -7.57 -2.72 -9.74
C ASN A 48 -6.27 -3.54 -9.82
N THR A 49 -5.58 -3.70 -8.69
CA THR A 49 -4.37 -4.51 -8.52
C THR A 49 -4.68 -5.60 -7.50
N ASN A 50 -5.53 -6.57 -7.88
CA ASN A 50 -5.94 -7.71 -7.04
C ASN A 50 -6.15 -7.32 -5.56
N GLY A 51 -6.84 -6.17 -5.35
CA GLY A 51 -6.84 -5.40 -4.11
C GLY A 51 -7.51 -6.10 -2.93
N PRO A 52 -8.22 -5.39 -2.02
CA PRO A 52 -8.70 -5.96 -0.77
C PRO A 52 -9.85 -6.99 -0.90
N GLY A 53 -10.04 -7.62 -2.06
CA GLY A 53 -11.06 -8.63 -2.31
C GLY A 53 -12.48 -8.06 -2.24
N LEU A 54 -12.71 -7.00 -3.02
CA LEU A 54 -13.94 -6.21 -3.04
C LEU A 54 -15.07 -6.85 -3.86
N ASP A 55 -14.85 -7.99 -4.50
CA ASP A 55 -15.77 -8.56 -5.50
C ASP A 55 -17.19 -8.80 -4.97
N GLY A 56 -17.32 -9.23 -3.71
CA GLY A 56 -18.61 -9.42 -3.04
C GLY A 56 -19.37 -8.11 -2.91
N LEU A 57 -18.69 -7.06 -2.45
CA LEU A 57 -19.26 -5.72 -2.29
C LEU A 57 -19.58 -5.06 -3.63
N ILE A 58 -18.76 -5.28 -4.66
CA ILE A 58 -19.02 -4.77 -6.01
C ILE A 58 -20.31 -5.37 -6.59
N LYS A 59 -20.56 -6.67 -6.34
CA LYS A 59 -21.82 -7.32 -6.72
C LYS A 59 -23.00 -6.71 -5.96
N GLN A 60 -22.87 -6.56 -4.64
CA GLN A 60 -23.90 -5.95 -3.82
C GLN A 60 -24.24 -4.52 -4.28
N TYR A 61 -23.23 -3.69 -4.57
CA TYR A 61 -23.46 -2.32 -5.05
C TYR A 61 -24.24 -2.29 -6.37
N GLN A 62 -23.89 -3.13 -7.33
CA GLN A 62 -24.62 -3.24 -8.60
C GLN A 62 -26.03 -3.82 -8.41
N GLU A 63 -26.24 -4.62 -7.36
CA GLU A 63 -27.57 -5.10 -7.02
C GLU A 63 -28.47 -4.00 -6.44
N GLU A 64 -27.91 -3.14 -5.61
CA GLU A 64 -28.58 -1.97 -5.03
C GLU A 64 -28.76 -0.83 -6.04
N ASN A 65 -27.89 -0.74 -7.06
CA ASN A 65 -27.86 0.32 -8.07
C ASN A 65 -27.94 -0.27 -9.48
N LYS A 66 -29.13 -0.71 -9.89
CA LYS A 66 -29.36 -1.43 -11.17
C LYS A 66 -28.99 -0.64 -12.43
N ASN A 67 -28.87 0.67 -12.34
CA ASN A 67 -28.43 1.54 -13.43
C ASN A 67 -26.89 1.62 -13.54
N ILE A 68 -26.12 1.10 -12.58
CA ILE A 68 -24.66 1.12 -12.59
C ILE A 68 -24.12 -0.26 -12.95
N THR A 69 -23.15 -0.32 -13.86
CA THR A 69 -22.35 -1.51 -14.16
C THR A 69 -20.86 -1.22 -13.96
N LEU A 70 -20.16 -2.06 -13.21
CA LEU A 70 -18.72 -1.96 -12.95
C LEU A 70 -17.96 -2.94 -13.83
N ASP A 71 -17.07 -2.42 -14.67
CA ASP A 71 -16.11 -3.17 -15.48
C ASP A 71 -14.74 -3.16 -14.80
N VAL A 72 -14.50 -4.18 -13.97
CA VAL A 72 -13.28 -4.31 -13.17
C VAL A 72 -12.20 -4.98 -13.99
N GLN A 73 -11.07 -4.28 -14.13
CA GLN A 73 -9.89 -4.77 -14.84
C GLN A 73 -8.74 -4.93 -13.84
N ILE A 74 -8.20 -6.14 -13.77
CA ILE A 74 -7.10 -6.46 -12.85
C ILE A 74 -5.81 -6.60 -13.64
N ASP A 75 -4.83 -5.75 -13.33
CA ASP A 75 -3.46 -5.82 -13.85
C ASP A 75 -2.53 -5.35 -12.73
N GLU A 76 -1.71 -6.23 -12.16
CA GLU A 76 -0.72 -5.83 -11.15
C GLU A 76 0.57 -5.34 -11.81
N ALA A 77 1.00 -5.98 -12.90
CA ALA A 77 2.34 -5.84 -13.44
C ALA A 77 2.58 -4.50 -14.14
N ASN A 78 1.58 -4.01 -14.88
CA ASN A 78 1.71 -2.79 -15.67
C ASN A 78 0.82 -1.64 -15.17
N HIS A 79 0.09 -1.84 -14.07
CA HIS A 79 -0.90 -0.89 -13.54
C HIS A 79 -0.44 0.56 -13.54
N LYS A 80 0.67 0.81 -12.84
CA LYS A 80 1.25 2.15 -12.64
C LYS A 80 1.75 2.76 -13.95
N GLN A 81 2.45 1.97 -14.77
CA GLN A 81 2.96 2.47 -16.05
C GLN A 81 1.82 2.80 -17.01
N ASN A 82 0.80 1.96 -17.07
CA ASN A 82 -0.41 2.17 -17.89
C ASN A 82 -1.16 3.42 -17.42
N LEU A 83 -1.36 3.58 -16.11
CA LEU A 83 -2.01 4.76 -15.54
C LEU A 83 -1.23 6.03 -15.85
N LEU A 84 0.08 6.05 -15.62
CA LEU A 84 0.92 7.22 -15.91
C LEU A 84 0.86 7.61 -17.39
N THR A 85 0.90 6.63 -18.28
CA THR A 85 0.80 6.82 -19.73
C THR A 85 -0.55 7.43 -20.11
N ALA A 86 -1.65 6.87 -19.59
CA ALA A 86 -2.99 7.37 -19.84
C ALA A 86 -3.21 8.79 -19.31
N LEU A 87 -2.80 9.06 -18.07
CA LEU A 87 -2.87 10.38 -17.44
C LEU A 87 -2.09 11.43 -18.24
N SER A 88 -0.87 11.09 -18.68
CA SER A 88 -0.03 11.98 -19.49
C SER A 88 -0.59 12.22 -20.89
N ALA A 89 -1.25 11.22 -21.49
CA ALA A 89 -1.92 11.36 -22.78
C ALA A 89 -3.23 12.15 -22.72
N GLY A 90 -3.76 12.43 -21.52
CA GLY A 90 -5.06 13.07 -21.34
C GLY A 90 -6.26 12.21 -21.77
N SER A 91 -6.04 10.93 -22.09
CA SER A 91 -7.07 9.97 -22.48
C SER A 91 -6.67 8.53 -22.14
N GLY A 92 -7.67 7.65 -21.98
CA GLY A 92 -7.48 6.21 -21.74
C GLY A 92 -7.43 5.76 -20.28
N ALA A 93 -7.50 6.69 -19.31
CA ALA A 93 -7.60 6.35 -17.90
C ALA A 93 -9.01 5.84 -17.54
N PRO A 94 -9.16 4.99 -16.52
CA PRO A 94 -10.46 4.47 -16.09
C PRO A 94 -11.26 5.54 -15.34
N ASP A 95 -12.51 5.21 -15.00
CA ASP A 95 -13.33 6.05 -14.13
C ASP A 95 -12.86 6.00 -12.67
N ILE A 96 -12.42 4.81 -12.22
CA ILE A 96 -11.88 4.58 -10.88
C ILE A 96 -10.54 3.86 -11.01
N VAL A 97 -9.57 4.26 -10.19
CA VAL A 97 -8.29 3.56 -10.11
C VAL A 97 -7.88 3.35 -8.66
N ILE A 98 -7.32 2.17 -8.37
CA ILE A 98 -6.65 1.93 -7.10
C ILE A 98 -5.19 2.37 -7.18
N LEU A 99 -4.65 2.99 -6.14
CA LEU A 99 -3.21 3.20 -5.99
C LEU A 99 -2.77 2.76 -4.60
N THR A 100 -1.65 2.07 -4.53
CA THR A 100 -1.04 1.69 -3.24
C THR A 100 -0.49 2.93 -2.55
N VAL A 101 -0.27 2.84 -1.23
CA VAL A 101 0.42 3.90 -0.46
C VAL A 101 1.80 4.23 -1.05
N ASP A 102 2.48 3.25 -1.61
CA ASP A 102 3.81 3.43 -2.19
C ASP A 102 3.76 4.18 -3.54
N ASP A 103 2.66 4.03 -4.29
CA ASP A 103 2.52 4.62 -5.62
C ASP A 103 1.87 6.01 -5.61
N ILE A 104 0.88 6.24 -4.75
CA ILE A 104 0.11 7.50 -4.74
C ILE A 104 0.97 8.78 -4.74
N PRO A 105 2.16 8.87 -4.09
CA PRO A 105 2.95 10.11 -4.06
C PRO A 105 3.38 10.57 -5.45
N GLN A 106 3.71 9.62 -6.35
CA GLN A 106 4.08 9.94 -7.73
C GLN A 106 2.92 10.52 -8.54
N PHE A 107 1.69 10.22 -8.13
CA PHE A 107 0.45 10.58 -8.82
C PHE A 107 -0.25 11.80 -8.22
N LYS A 108 0.19 12.36 -7.09
CA LYS A 108 -0.38 13.58 -6.46
C LYS A 108 -0.14 14.84 -7.30
N LYS A 109 -0.76 14.90 -8.48
CA LYS A 109 -0.83 16.07 -9.36
C LYS A 109 -2.30 16.42 -9.55
N GLU A 110 -2.68 17.64 -9.18
CA GLU A 110 -4.07 18.09 -9.23
C GLU A 110 -4.66 18.02 -10.65
N ASP A 111 -3.82 18.10 -11.69
CA ASP A 111 -4.24 17.97 -13.09
C ASP A 111 -4.61 16.54 -13.53
N TYR A 112 -4.28 15.53 -12.74
CA TYR A 112 -4.56 14.14 -13.09
C TYR A 112 -5.89 13.62 -12.53
N PHE A 113 -6.32 14.12 -11.37
CA PHE A 113 -7.45 13.57 -10.61
C PHE A 113 -8.49 14.64 -10.30
N TYR A 114 -9.74 14.22 -10.14
CA TYR A 114 -10.75 15.08 -9.54
C TYR A 114 -10.42 15.35 -8.07
N ASN A 115 -10.73 16.55 -7.59
CA ASN A 115 -10.70 16.83 -6.16
C ASN A 115 -11.94 16.21 -5.51
N LEU A 116 -11.79 15.16 -4.72
CA LEU A 116 -12.93 14.50 -4.06
C LEU A 116 -13.61 15.41 -3.03
N LYS A 117 -12.92 16.47 -2.57
CA LYS A 117 -13.50 17.52 -1.74
C LYS A 117 -14.66 18.23 -2.42
N ASP A 118 -14.62 18.40 -3.74
CA ASP A 118 -15.69 19.03 -4.52
C ASP A 118 -16.98 18.19 -4.53
N PHE A 119 -16.88 16.91 -4.14
CA PHE A 119 -18.00 15.99 -3.95
C PHE A 119 -18.37 15.79 -2.47
N GLY A 120 -17.75 16.55 -1.55
CA GLY A 120 -18.01 16.49 -0.10
C GLY A 120 -17.26 15.39 0.64
N ALA A 121 -16.10 14.94 0.14
CA ALA A 121 -15.30 13.91 0.80
C ALA A 121 -14.67 14.36 2.12
N ASP A 122 -14.52 15.67 2.35
CA ASP A 122 -14.03 16.23 3.61
C ASP A 122 -14.87 15.80 4.82
N ALA A 123 -16.18 15.61 4.64
CA ALA A 123 -17.07 15.10 5.68
C ALA A 123 -16.72 13.66 6.14
N LEU A 124 -16.00 12.90 5.32
CA LEU A 124 -15.61 11.51 5.60
C LEU A 124 -14.35 11.43 6.47
N GLN A 125 -13.52 12.49 6.53
CA GLN A 125 -12.20 12.47 7.19
C GLN A 125 -12.22 11.88 8.60
N LYS A 126 -13.23 12.25 9.39
CA LYS A 126 -13.41 11.81 10.79
C LYS A 126 -13.58 10.30 10.94
N ASP A 127 -13.95 9.60 9.88
CA ASP A 127 -14.24 8.17 9.89
C ASP A 127 -12.97 7.34 9.60
N TYR A 128 -11.87 7.98 9.19
CA TYR A 128 -10.60 7.33 8.82
C TYR A 128 -9.46 7.66 9.80
N LEU A 129 -8.44 6.80 9.82
CA LEU A 129 -7.16 7.09 10.47
C LEU A 129 -6.54 8.36 9.86
N ASP A 130 -6.17 9.33 10.68
CA ASP A 130 -5.55 10.60 10.23
C ASP A 130 -4.31 10.36 9.37
N SER A 131 -3.48 9.39 9.78
CA SER A 131 -2.27 9.00 9.04
C SER A 131 -2.55 8.52 7.62
N ARG A 132 -3.64 7.76 7.43
CA ARG A 132 -4.08 7.26 6.13
C ARG A 132 -4.77 8.34 5.32
N TRP A 133 -5.60 9.16 5.96
CA TRP A 133 -6.31 10.24 5.29
C TRP A 133 -5.33 11.23 4.65
N LYS A 134 -4.34 11.71 5.41
CA LYS A 134 -3.31 12.66 4.93
C LYS A 134 -2.51 12.13 3.74
N GLN A 135 -2.23 10.84 3.71
CA GLN A 135 -1.57 10.19 2.56
C GLN A 135 -2.39 10.28 1.27
N GLY A 136 -3.71 10.44 1.36
CA GLY A 136 -4.62 10.68 0.22
C GLY A 136 -4.89 12.15 -0.12
N THR A 137 -4.34 13.12 0.62
CA THR A 137 -4.61 14.56 0.44
C THR A 137 -3.37 15.36 0.07
N SER A 138 -3.55 16.58 -0.45
CA SER A 138 -2.47 17.58 -0.51
C SER A 138 -2.02 17.99 0.90
N ALA A 139 -0.80 18.51 1.01
CA ALA A 139 -0.21 18.90 2.30
C ALA A 139 -1.02 19.99 3.02
N ASP A 140 -1.69 20.87 2.27
CA ASP A 140 -2.57 21.92 2.81
C ASP A 140 -4.03 21.46 3.03
N GLY A 141 -4.35 20.21 2.68
CA GLY A 141 -5.71 19.64 2.76
C GLY A 141 -6.74 20.31 1.83
N SER A 142 -6.31 21.12 0.86
CA SER A 142 -7.21 21.74 -0.11
C SER A 142 -7.70 20.73 -1.17
N PHE A 143 -6.91 19.68 -1.42
CA PHE A 143 -7.17 18.64 -2.42
C PHE A 143 -7.23 17.25 -1.79
N ILE A 144 -8.31 16.51 -2.06
CA ILE A 144 -8.45 15.09 -1.69
C ILE A 144 -8.32 14.28 -2.97
N PHE A 145 -7.19 13.59 -3.14
CA PHE A 145 -6.91 12.78 -4.34
C PHE A 145 -7.62 11.43 -4.30
N GLY A 146 -7.66 10.79 -3.13
CA GLY A 146 -8.21 9.45 -2.97
C GLY A 146 -8.68 9.14 -1.56
N ILE A 147 -9.60 8.19 -1.47
CA ILE A 147 -10.13 7.70 -0.19
C ILE A 147 -9.39 6.41 0.21
N PRO A 148 -8.87 6.30 1.46
CA PRO A 148 -8.16 5.11 1.91
C PRO A 148 -9.04 3.85 1.90
N THR A 149 -8.48 2.72 1.47
CA THR A 149 -9.19 1.43 1.47
C THR A 149 -8.93 0.62 2.72
N ASP A 150 -7.66 0.51 3.11
CA ASP A 150 -7.16 -0.35 4.17
C ASP A 150 -5.84 0.22 4.71
N SER A 151 -5.35 -0.38 5.79
CA SER A 151 -4.06 -0.05 6.41
C SER A 151 -3.33 -1.35 6.73
N GLY A 152 -1.99 -1.32 6.75
CA GLY A 152 -1.18 -2.47 7.10
C GLY A 152 -0.32 -2.19 8.34
N PRO A 153 -0.92 -1.94 9.52
CA PRO A 153 -0.14 -1.75 10.74
C PRO A 153 0.67 -3.01 11.03
N MET A 154 1.96 -2.86 11.30
CA MET A 154 2.85 -4.00 11.50
C MET A 154 2.91 -4.38 12.98
N ALA A 155 2.93 -5.69 13.21
CA ALA A 155 3.27 -6.31 14.49
C ALA A 155 4.48 -7.24 14.29
N MET A 156 5.05 -7.76 15.38
CA MET A 156 6.13 -8.72 15.33
C MET A 156 5.59 -10.14 15.50
N MET A 157 5.71 -10.95 14.45
CA MET A 157 5.58 -12.39 14.56
C MET A 157 6.84 -12.97 15.17
N TYR A 158 6.71 -13.91 16.09
CA TYR A 158 7.86 -14.58 16.71
C TYR A 158 7.65 -16.09 16.90
N ARG A 159 8.74 -16.86 16.78
CA ARG A 159 8.76 -18.31 16.94
C ARG A 159 8.79 -18.70 18.40
N THR A 160 7.68 -19.17 18.94
CA THR A 160 7.60 -19.58 20.35
C THR A 160 8.64 -20.66 20.70
N GLN A 161 8.88 -21.62 19.80
CA GLN A 161 9.86 -22.68 20.02
C GLN A 161 11.32 -22.18 20.09
N LEU A 162 11.69 -21.18 19.27
CA LEU A 162 13.05 -20.62 19.32
C LEU A 162 13.25 -19.74 20.56
N PHE A 163 12.20 -19.05 20.99
CA PHE A 163 12.21 -18.31 22.25
C PHE A 163 12.37 -19.26 23.44
N GLU A 164 11.60 -20.35 23.49
CA GLU A 164 11.72 -21.37 24.53
C GLU A 164 13.11 -22.02 24.56
N GLN A 165 13.67 -22.40 23.40
CA GLN A 165 15.03 -22.94 23.29
C GLN A 165 16.10 -21.94 23.76
N ALA A 166 15.86 -20.63 23.57
CA ALA A 166 16.73 -19.57 24.05
C ALA A 166 16.53 -19.24 25.55
N GLY A 167 15.59 -19.89 26.23
CA GLY A 167 15.25 -19.61 27.62
C GLY A 167 14.49 -18.28 27.81
N LEU A 168 13.82 -17.81 26.77
CA LEU A 168 13.07 -16.56 26.73
C LEU A 168 11.56 -16.81 26.96
N PRO A 169 10.81 -15.79 27.44
CA PRO A 169 9.36 -15.92 27.56
C PRO A 169 8.71 -16.13 26.19
N THR A 170 7.64 -16.91 26.17
CA THR A 170 6.82 -17.14 24.97
C THR A 170 5.47 -16.45 25.03
N ASP A 171 5.10 -15.84 26.17
CA ASP A 171 3.92 -15.00 26.30
C ASP A 171 4.10 -13.68 25.54
N ARG A 172 3.11 -13.30 24.74
CA ARG A 172 3.22 -12.17 23.81
C ARG A 172 3.36 -10.80 24.49
N GLU A 173 2.80 -10.62 25.69
CA GLU A 173 2.92 -9.36 26.42
C GLU A 173 4.32 -9.23 27.01
N GLU A 174 4.88 -10.33 27.53
CA GLU A 174 6.27 -10.38 27.98
C GLU A 174 7.25 -10.21 26.81
N VAL A 175 6.98 -10.82 25.65
CA VAL A 175 7.78 -10.62 24.43
C VAL A 175 7.70 -9.17 23.94
N SER A 176 6.52 -8.55 23.97
CA SER A 176 6.34 -7.13 23.61
C SER A 176 7.18 -6.21 24.49
N LYS A 177 7.26 -6.49 25.80
CA LYS A 177 8.12 -5.74 26.73
C LYS A 177 9.61 -6.02 26.50
N LEU A 178 9.95 -7.29 26.25
CA LEU A 178 11.33 -7.74 26.03
C LEU A 178 11.93 -7.13 24.75
N ALA A 179 11.11 -6.87 23.73
CA ALA A 179 11.50 -6.29 22.45
C ALA A 179 11.00 -4.84 22.28
N ALA A 180 10.75 -4.10 23.36
CA ALA A 180 10.08 -2.79 23.30
C ALA A 180 10.85 -1.72 22.51
N THR A 181 12.19 -1.79 22.51
CA THR A 181 13.06 -0.87 21.75
C THR A 181 13.89 -1.62 20.72
N TRP A 182 14.39 -0.92 19.70
CA TRP A 182 15.29 -1.52 18.71
C TRP A 182 16.59 -2.06 19.33
N ASP A 183 17.08 -1.43 20.40
CA ASP A 183 18.26 -1.94 21.13
C ASP A 183 17.94 -3.22 21.90
N ASP A 184 16.73 -3.33 22.48
CA ASP A 184 16.29 -4.55 23.13
C ASP A 184 16.05 -5.67 22.12
N TYR A 185 15.50 -5.34 20.94
CA TYR A 185 15.37 -6.26 19.81
C TYR A 185 16.74 -6.77 19.31
N PHE A 186 17.77 -5.92 19.29
CA PHE A 186 19.13 -6.34 18.97
C PHE A 186 19.67 -7.35 20.01
N LYS A 187 19.56 -7.05 21.32
CA LYS A 187 20.00 -7.94 22.41
C LYS A 187 19.23 -9.27 22.43
N LEU A 188 17.94 -9.21 22.11
CA LEU A 188 17.10 -10.38 21.91
C LEU A 188 17.68 -11.28 20.80
N GLY A 189 18.08 -10.68 19.67
CA GLY A 189 18.77 -11.38 18.60
C GLY A 189 20.07 -12.04 19.03
N GLU A 190 20.94 -11.32 19.76
CA GLU A 190 22.18 -11.88 20.30
C GLU A 190 21.90 -13.11 21.17
N THR A 191 20.91 -13.02 22.07
CA THR A 191 20.51 -14.12 22.95
C THR A 191 20.02 -15.33 22.16
N ILE A 192 19.10 -15.12 21.21
CA ILE A 192 18.58 -16.20 20.37
C ILE A 192 19.70 -16.85 19.57
N LYS A 193 20.58 -16.05 18.97
CA LYS A 193 21.70 -16.56 18.17
C LYS A 193 22.68 -17.38 19.00
N GLU A 194 23.04 -16.89 20.18
CA GLU A 194 23.93 -17.59 21.10
C GLU A 194 23.36 -18.95 21.55
N LYS A 195 22.06 -18.99 21.90
CA LYS A 195 21.44 -20.20 22.47
C LYS A 195 20.95 -21.21 21.43
N THR A 196 20.56 -20.75 20.24
CA THR A 196 19.91 -21.61 19.23
C THR A 196 20.70 -21.73 17.93
N GLY A 197 21.68 -20.85 17.69
CA GLY A 197 22.37 -20.72 16.40
C GLY A 197 21.53 -20.08 15.29
N LYS A 198 20.24 -19.81 15.53
CA LYS A 198 19.32 -19.22 14.55
C LYS A 198 19.43 -17.70 14.52
N PRO A 199 19.34 -17.06 13.34
CA PRO A 199 19.24 -15.61 13.23
C PRO A 199 17.96 -15.07 13.86
N LEU A 200 17.98 -13.79 14.19
CA LEU A 200 16.84 -13.06 14.72
C LEU A 200 15.74 -12.97 13.66
N THR A 201 16.05 -12.41 12.48
CA THR A 201 15.02 -11.99 11.51
C THR A 201 15.30 -12.47 10.08
N THR A 202 14.38 -12.18 9.14
CA THR A 202 14.39 -12.63 7.75
C THR A 202 15.59 -12.08 6.97
N ASP A 203 15.67 -10.77 6.83
CA ASP A 203 16.75 -10.05 6.15
C ASP A 203 16.99 -8.67 6.77
N ALA A 204 18.03 -7.98 6.30
CA ALA A 204 18.36 -6.64 6.77
C ALA A 204 17.36 -5.56 6.32
N PHE A 205 16.61 -5.79 5.25
CA PHE A 205 15.66 -4.82 4.70
C PHE A 205 14.26 -4.92 5.33
N PHE A 206 13.52 -6.01 5.08
CA PHE A 206 12.17 -6.20 5.63
C PHE A 206 12.20 -6.48 7.14
N GLY A 207 13.20 -7.25 7.60
CA GLY A 207 13.38 -7.59 9.01
C GLY A 207 13.95 -6.47 9.89
N ALA A 208 14.35 -5.33 9.31
CA ALA A 208 14.94 -4.23 10.08
C ALA A 208 14.78 -2.84 9.45
N PHE A 209 15.29 -2.60 8.23
CA PHE A 209 15.39 -1.23 7.68
C PHE A 209 14.02 -0.62 7.48
N LEU A 210 13.17 -1.28 6.70
CA LEU A 210 11.84 -0.82 6.29
C LEU A 210 10.96 -0.42 7.49
N PRO A 211 10.72 -1.30 8.49
CA PRO A 211 9.93 -0.93 9.66
C PRO A 211 10.57 0.20 10.48
N LYS A 212 11.89 0.22 10.64
CA LYS A 212 12.58 1.24 11.42
C LYS A 212 12.52 2.61 10.77
N ILE A 213 12.72 2.71 9.46
CA ILE A 213 12.63 4.01 8.77
C ILE A 213 11.21 4.56 8.77
N GLN A 214 10.19 3.71 8.77
CA GLN A 214 8.80 4.16 8.87
C GLN A 214 8.44 4.76 10.24
N GLN A 215 9.23 4.48 11.27
CA GLN A 215 9.16 5.13 12.58
C GLN A 215 9.99 6.42 12.65
N GLY A 216 10.68 6.78 11.57
CA GLY A 216 11.59 7.94 11.50
C GLY A 216 10.91 9.31 11.45
N GLY A 217 9.58 9.36 11.48
CA GLY A 217 8.80 10.60 11.49
C GLY A 217 8.27 11.04 10.13
N GLU A 218 7.72 12.25 10.12
CA GLU A 218 6.96 12.82 9.00
C GLU A 218 7.81 13.07 7.74
N PHE A 219 9.06 13.50 7.96
CA PHE A 219 10.03 13.86 6.93
C PHE A 219 11.25 12.93 7.04
N THR A 220 11.27 11.87 6.24
CA THR A 220 12.35 10.87 6.23
C THR A 220 13.39 11.19 5.16
N PHE A 221 13.10 10.83 3.91
CA PHE A 221 14.02 11.02 2.80
C PHE A 221 14.00 12.44 2.22
N PHE A 222 12.95 13.21 2.48
CA PHE A 222 12.81 14.58 2.00
C PHE A 222 12.31 15.49 3.13
N ASP A 223 12.78 16.74 3.12
CA ASP A 223 12.22 17.79 3.98
C ASP A 223 10.87 18.30 3.43
N LYS A 224 10.26 19.21 4.19
CA LYS A 224 9.00 19.89 3.84
C LYS A 224 9.04 20.69 2.54
N ASP A 225 10.24 21.09 2.10
CA ASP A 225 10.45 21.90 0.90
C ASP A 225 10.77 21.00 -0.31
N GLY A 226 10.79 19.67 -0.10
CA GLY A 226 11.04 18.67 -1.14
C GLY A 226 12.52 18.43 -1.43
N ASN A 227 13.44 18.92 -0.59
CA ASN A 227 14.86 18.64 -0.75
C ASN A 227 15.19 17.24 -0.20
N LEU A 228 16.05 16.50 -0.91
CA LEU A 228 16.53 15.20 -0.45
C LEU A 228 17.39 15.37 0.82
N THR A 229 17.01 14.68 1.90
CA THR A 229 17.69 14.66 3.20
C THR A 229 18.22 13.27 3.58
N MET A 230 18.25 12.32 2.65
CA MET A 230 18.67 10.95 2.91
C MET A 230 20.03 10.84 3.62
N ASP A 231 20.99 11.72 3.31
CA ASP A 231 22.33 11.74 3.89
C ASP A 231 22.51 12.63 5.12
N THR A 232 21.51 13.45 5.46
CA THR A 232 21.56 14.39 6.58
C THR A 232 20.56 14.06 7.68
N ASN A 233 19.53 13.28 7.39
CA ASN A 233 18.52 12.90 8.36
C ASN A 233 19.03 11.74 9.24
N PRO A 234 19.16 11.94 10.57
CA PRO A 234 19.64 10.91 11.48
C PRO A 234 18.76 9.66 11.47
N ALA A 235 17.43 9.77 11.32
CA ALA A 235 16.54 8.61 11.31
C ALA A 235 16.86 7.65 10.15
N VAL A 236 17.26 8.19 8.99
CA VAL A 236 17.65 7.38 7.83
C VAL A 236 18.97 6.64 8.11
N LYS A 237 19.98 7.36 8.61
CA LYS A 237 21.28 6.76 8.93
C LYS A 237 21.17 5.75 10.07
N GLU A 238 20.37 6.01 11.09
CA GLU A 238 20.11 5.10 12.20
C GLU A 238 19.38 3.82 11.76
N ALA A 239 18.43 3.92 10.82
CA ALA A 239 17.78 2.75 10.24
C ALA A 239 18.79 1.90 9.44
N TRP A 240 19.61 2.55 8.61
CA TRP A 240 20.68 1.88 7.85
C TRP A 240 21.69 1.19 8.76
N ASP A 241 22.22 1.92 9.75
CA ASP A 241 23.27 1.42 10.65
C ASP A 241 22.77 0.26 11.49
N PHE A 242 21.53 0.32 11.94
CA PHE A 242 20.90 -0.77 12.67
C PHE A 242 20.80 -2.04 11.81
N SER A 243 20.30 -1.91 10.57
CA SER A 243 20.20 -3.03 9.62
C SER A 243 21.57 -3.61 9.25
N ALA A 244 22.54 -2.74 8.97
CA ALA A 244 23.90 -3.14 8.66
C ALA A 244 24.55 -3.86 9.84
N LYS A 245 24.32 -3.39 11.07
CA LYS A 245 24.82 -4.06 12.28
C LYS A 245 24.25 -5.47 12.41
N LEU A 246 22.94 -5.66 12.24
CA LEU A 246 22.32 -7.00 12.26
C LEU A 246 22.93 -7.93 11.21
N ALA A 247 23.13 -7.42 9.99
CA ALA A 247 23.78 -8.16 8.91
C ALA A 247 25.21 -8.58 9.28
N GLN A 248 26.03 -7.65 9.77
CA GLN A 248 27.44 -7.91 10.11
C GLN A 248 27.63 -8.93 11.23
N VAL A 249 26.72 -8.96 12.21
CA VAL A 249 26.78 -9.94 13.32
C VAL A 249 26.00 -11.23 13.05
N GLY A 250 25.49 -11.42 11.82
CA GLY A 250 24.82 -12.65 11.40
C GLY A 250 23.47 -12.89 12.09
N LEU A 251 22.76 -11.81 12.43
CA LEU A 251 21.41 -11.84 13.00
C LEU A 251 20.30 -11.83 11.95
N THR A 252 20.64 -11.78 10.66
CA THR A 252 19.68 -11.94 9.55
C THR A 252 19.82 -13.33 8.91
N ALA A 253 18.71 -13.89 8.42
CA ALA A 253 18.71 -15.15 7.69
C ALA A 253 19.12 -14.99 6.22
N GLN A 254 19.22 -13.76 5.72
CA GLN A 254 19.46 -13.44 4.30
C GLN A 254 18.37 -14.02 3.40
N GLN A 255 17.14 -14.06 3.92
CA GLN A 255 15.96 -14.58 3.24
C GLN A 255 14.94 -13.44 3.10
N PRO A 256 15.07 -12.58 2.06
CA PRO A 256 14.12 -11.50 1.84
C PRO A 256 12.69 -12.03 1.78
N ASP A 257 11.75 -11.27 2.33
CA ASP A 257 10.34 -11.62 2.31
C ASP A 257 9.88 -11.95 0.88
N PHE A 258 8.95 -12.91 0.76
CA PHE A 258 8.43 -13.48 -0.49
C PHE A 258 9.40 -14.32 -1.33
N SER A 259 10.70 -14.36 -1.00
CA SER A 259 11.66 -15.27 -1.65
C SER A 259 11.28 -16.74 -1.40
N ASN A 260 11.77 -17.65 -2.25
CA ASN A 260 11.52 -19.08 -2.05
C ASN A 260 12.11 -19.57 -0.71
N ASP A 261 13.29 -19.08 -0.34
CA ASP A 261 13.94 -19.46 0.92
C ASP A 261 13.15 -18.93 2.12
N TRP A 262 12.59 -17.72 2.05
CA TRP A 262 11.68 -17.20 3.07
C TRP A 262 10.44 -18.08 3.23
N LYS A 263 9.80 -18.50 2.12
CA LYS A 263 8.63 -19.40 2.16
C LYS A 263 8.93 -20.70 2.89
N VAL A 264 10.13 -21.27 2.65
CA VAL A 264 10.60 -22.47 3.35
C VAL A 264 10.90 -22.16 4.82
N GLY A 265 11.61 -21.06 5.10
CA GLY A 265 12.00 -20.61 6.43
C GLY A 265 10.81 -20.35 7.37
N LEU A 266 9.68 -19.91 6.82
CA LEU A 266 8.39 -19.77 7.52
C LEU A 266 7.84 -21.09 8.06
N ASP A 267 8.26 -22.24 7.54
CA ASP A 267 7.84 -23.57 8.00
C ASP A 267 8.93 -24.24 8.87
N THR A 268 10.20 -24.08 8.49
CA THR A 268 11.35 -24.78 9.10
C THR A 268 11.92 -24.09 10.34
N GLY A 269 11.60 -22.81 10.56
CA GLY A 269 12.15 -22.04 11.68
C GLY A 269 13.59 -21.58 11.40
N ASP A 270 13.81 -21.00 10.23
CA ASP A 270 15.12 -20.47 9.84
C ASP A 270 15.44 -19.13 10.51
N PHE A 271 14.43 -18.36 10.90
CA PHE A 271 14.53 -17.10 11.64
C PHE A 271 13.52 -17.08 12.79
N ALA A 272 13.80 -16.27 13.81
CA ALA A 272 13.01 -16.22 15.03
C ALA A 272 11.86 -15.21 14.98
N THR A 273 11.99 -14.14 14.20
CA THR A 273 11.02 -13.05 14.12
C THR A 273 10.85 -12.54 12.69
N MET A 274 9.68 -11.98 12.41
CA MET A 274 9.45 -11.14 11.23
C MET A 274 8.41 -10.07 11.55
N PHE A 275 8.42 -8.95 10.83
CA PHE A 275 7.39 -7.93 10.96
C PHE A 275 6.30 -8.17 9.93
N ALA A 276 5.05 -8.21 10.38
CA ALA A 276 3.94 -8.65 9.56
C ALA A 276 2.69 -7.77 9.75
N PRO A 277 2.21 -7.13 8.69
CA PRO A 277 0.87 -6.57 8.67
C PRO A 277 -0.21 -7.67 8.57
N PRO A 278 -1.50 -7.36 8.80
CA PRO A 278 -2.58 -8.35 8.83
C PRO A 278 -2.72 -9.20 7.57
N TRP A 279 -2.55 -8.60 6.38
CA TRP A 279 -2.63 -9.33 5.11
C TRP A 279 -1.51 -10.38 4.97
N MET A 280 -0.35 -10.17 5.59
CA MET A 280 0.78 -11.11 5.56
C MET A 280 0.47 -12.40 6.32
N LEU A 281 -0.42 -12.34 7.32
CA LEU A 281 -0.82 -13.53 8.08
C LEU A 281 -1.47 -14.60 7.20
N GLY A 282 -2.25 -14.19 6.20
CA GLY A 282 -2.82 -15.09 5.20
C GLY A 282 -1.74 -15.77 4.35
N LEU A 283 -0.75 -14.99 3.90
CA LEU A 283 0.38 -15.52 3.13
C LEU A 283 1.23 -16.48 3.95
N VAL A 284 1.46 -16.23 5.23
CA VAL A 284 2.18 -17.17 6.10
C VAL A 284 1.42 -18.48 6.22
N LYS A 285 0.10 -18.46 6.45
CA LYS A 285 -0.73 -19.68 6.51
C LYS A 285 -0.67 -20.48 5.20
N GLN A 286 -0.67 -19.78 4.05
CA GLN A 286 -0.62 -20.40 2.74
C GLN A 286 0.74 -21.06 2.46
N ASN A 287 1.84 -20.36 2.76
CA ASN A 287 3.19 -20.83 2.44
C ASN A 287 3.75 -21.78 3.49
N ALA A 288 3.27 -21.71 4.73
CA ALA A 288 3.78 -22.48 5.86
C ALA A 288 2.66 -23.18 6.67
N PRO A 289 1.82 -24.02 6.05
CA PRO A 289 0.67 -24.63 6.74
C PRO A 289 1.07 -25.50 7.94
N ASN A 290 2.33 -25.99 7.99
CA ASN A 290 2.86 -26.81 9.07
C ASN A 290 3.42 -25.98 10.25
N ALA A 291 3.44 -24.65 10.11
CA ALA A 291 3.85 -23.73 11.16
C ALA A 291 2.72 -23.38 12.15
N LYS A 292 1.54 -23.98 12.01
CA LYS A 292 0.42 -23.80 12.94
C LYS A 292 0.87 -24.05 14.38
N GLY A 293 0.66 -23.05 15.24
CA GLY A 293 1.04 -23.08 16.66
C GLY A 293 2.52 -22.85 16.95
N LYS A 294 3.36 -22.63 15.93
CA LYS A 294 4.80 -22.35 16.09
C LYS A 294 5.14 -20.86 16.09
N TRP A 295 4.18 -20.03 15.68
CA TRP A 295 4.27 -18.57 15.67
C TRP A 295 3.25 -17.99 16.65
N ASP A 296 3.58 -16.89 17.29
CA ASP A 296 2.64 -16.00 17.99
C ASP A 296 2.96 -14.54 17.57
N ILE A 297 2.17 -13.58 18.01
CA ILE A 297 2.23 -12.18 17.58
C ILE A 297 2.33 -11.28 18.80
N ALA A 298 3.35 -10.42 18.80
CA ALA A 298 3.63 -9.40 19.81
C ALA A 298 3.72 -8.02 19.15
N MET A 299 3.72 -6.95 19.94
CA MET A 299 4.05 -5.61 19.44
C MET A 299 5.50 -5.57 18.97
N MET A 300 5.78 -4.79 17.92
CA MET A 300 7.13 -4.60 17.40
C MET A 300 7.90 -3.52 18.18
N PRO A 301 9.25 -3.47 18.12
CA PRO A 301 10.03 -2.42 18.76
C PRO A 301 9.68 -1.03 18.23
N GLY A 302 9.78 -0.03 19.11
CA GLY A 302 9.68 1.39 18.73
C GLY A 302 8.26 1.87 18.38
N GLY A 303 7.23 1.08 18.71
CA GLY A 303 5.83 1.38 18.41
C GLY A 303 5.31 0.52 17.26
N SER A 304 4.88 1.14 16.17
CA SER A 304 4.37 0.45 14.98
C SER A 304 4.79 1.17 13.70
N ALA A 305 4.64 0.48 12.59
CA ALA A 305 4.92 0.94 11.25
C ALA A 305 3.78 0.48 10.32
N ASN A 306 3.66 1.04 9.11
CA ASN A 306 2.59 0.68 8.18
C ASN A 306 3.14 0.17 6.85
N TRP A 307 2.90 -1.11 6.57
CA TRP A 307 3.21 -1.70 5.29
C TRP A 307 1.95 -2.08 4.51
N GLY A 308 1.67 -1.28 3.48
CA GLY A 308 0.54 -1.46 2.58
C GLY A 308 -0.61 -0.51 2.84
N GLY A 309 -1.78 -0.89 2.34
CA GLY A 309 -2.95 -0.04 2.25
C GLY A 309 -3.00 0.72 0.93
N SER A 310 -4.20 0.86 0.38
CA SER A 310 -4.43 1.51 -0.91
C SER A 310 -5.42 2.67 -0.81
N PHE A 311 -5.68 3.31 -1.95
CA PHE A 311 -6.59 4.43 -2.13
C PHE A 311 -7.40 4.23 -3.41
N LEU A 312 -8.68 4.64 -3.41
CA LEU A 312 -9.45 4.78 -4.65
C LEU A 312 -9.48 6.25 -5.07
N LEU A 313 -9.11 6.51 -6.33
CA LEU A 313 -9.04 7.83 -6.95
C LEU A 313 -9.90 7.88 -8.21
N ILE A 314 -10.26 9.10 -8.64
CA ILE A 314 -11.04 9.35 -9.87
C ILE A 314 -10.21 10.21 -10.82
N PRO A 315 -9.67 9.66 -11.93
CA PRO A 315 -8.97 10.44 -12.94
C PRO A 315 -9.86 11.54 -13.55
N LYS A 316 -9.31 12.73 -13.86
CA LYS A 316 -10.04 13.84 -14.54
C LYS A 316 -10.62 13.44 -15.91
N GLN A 317 -10.15 12.33 -16.47
CA GLN A 317 -10.61 11.79 -17.74
C GLN A 317 -11.99 11.12 -17.65
N SER A 318 -12.42 10.72 -16.44
CA SER A 318 -13.76 10.16 -16.22
C SER A 318 -14.84 11.16 -16.61
N LYS A 319 -15.88 10.65 -17.28
CA LYS A 319 -17.13 11.39 -17.58
C LYS A 319 -18.23 11.12 -16.56
N HIS A 320 -17.99 10.22 -15.62
CA HIS A 320 -18.96 9.73 -14.62
C HIS A 320 -18.43 9.91 -13.19
N ALA A 321 -17.78 11.05 -12.93
CA ALA A 321 -17.09 11.30 -11.66
C ALA A 321 -18.04 11.29 -10.44
N LYS A 322 -19.30 11.71 -10.61
CA LYS A 322 -20.30 11.68 -9.53
C LYS A 322 -20.68 10.24 -9.16
N GLU A 323 -20.92 9.40 -10.15
CA GLU A 323 -21.26 7.99 -9.98
C GLU A 323 -20.07 7.19 -9.44
N ALA A 324 -18.86 7.48 -9.95
CA ALA A 324 -17.62 6.92 -9.43
C ALA A 324 -17.40 7.30 -7.96
N TYR A 325 -17.62 8.56 -7.58
CA TYR A 325 -17.52 8.99 -6.19
C TYR A 325 -18.59 8.35 -5.29
N ALA A 326 -19.83 8.23 -5.76
CA ALA A 326 -20.89 7.55 -5.02
C ALA A 326 -20.52 6.09 -4.72
N PHE A 327 -19.95 5.39 -5.71
CA PHE A 327 -19.42 4.04 -5.53
C PHE A 327 -18.25 4.01 -4.53
N ILE A 328 -17.25 4.88 -4.67
CA ILE A 328 -16.09 4.95 -3.75
C ILE A 328 -16.55 5.19 -2.31
N LYS A 329 -17.47 6.13 -2.10
CA LYS A 329 -18.01 6.46 -0.78
C LYS A 329 -18.73 5.26 -0.15
N TRP A 330 -19.52 4.52 -0.94
CA TRP A 330 -20.24 3.35 -0.45
C TRP A 330 -19.29 2.19 -0.16
N ILE A 331 -18.37 1.86 -1.08
CA ILE A 331 -17.54 0.65 -0.95
C ILE A 331 -16.48 0.78 0.13
N LEU A 332 -16.10 2.01 0.50
CA LEU A 332 -15.09 2.29 1.51
C LEU A 332 -15.67 2.77 2.84
N ALA A 333 -16.99 2.75 3.02
CA ALA A 333 -17.61 3.08 4.29
C ALA A 333 -17.21 2.06 5.39
N PRO A 334 -17.28 2.46 6.68
CA PRO A 334 -16.80 1.64 7.78
C PRO A 334 -17.40 0.22 7.80
N GLU A 335 -18.71 0.09 7.56
CA GLU A 335 -19.40 -1.20 7.55
C GLU A 335 -18.90 -2.13 6.41
N GLN A 336 -18.63 -1.59 5.22
CA GLN A 336 -18.06 -2.35 4.10
C GLN A 336 -16.63 -2.79 4.40
N GLN A 337 -15.80 -1.91 4.97
CA GLN A 337 -14.44 -2.29 5.36
C GLN A 337 -14.43 -3.37 6.46
N LEU A 338 -15.36 -3.31 7.43
CA LEU A 338 -15.53 -4.36 8.43
C LEU A 338 -15.91 -5.70 7.76
N SER A 339 -16.84 -5.70 6.82
CA SER A 339 -17.23 -6.91 6.09
C SER A 339 -16.04 -7.52 5.34
N VAL A 340 -15.20 -6.70 4.70
CA VAL A 340 -13.96 -7.13 4.03
C VAL A 340 -12.94 -7.67 5.04
N TYR A 341 -12.82 -7.07 6.22
CA TYR A 341 -11.95 -7.58 7.28
C TYR A 341 -12.39 -8.97 7.75
N GLU A 342 -13.69 -9.17 7.93
CA GLU A 342 -14.27 -10.45 8.36
C GLU A 342 -14.05 -11.54 7.31
N SER A 343 -14.21 -11.22 6.02
CA SER A 343 -14.08 -12.21 4.94
C SER A 343 -12.65 -12.47 4.50
N ASN A 344 -11.83 -11.42 4.36
CA ASN A 344 -10.54 -11.46 3.67
C ASN A 344 -9.36 -11.04 4.56
N GLY A 345 -9.62 -10.45 5.73
CA GLY A 345 -8.58 -10.05 6.67
C GLY A 345 -7.89 -8.71 6.38
N ASN A 346 -8.33 -7.95 5.37
CA ASN A 346 -7.80 -6.61 5.12
C ASN A 346 -8.19 -5.69 6.27
N PHE A 347 -7.20 -5.02 6.83
CA PHE A 347 -7.40 -4.26 8.06
C PHE A 347 -8.02 -2.89 7.74
N PRO A 348 -9.19 -2.55 8.34
CA PRO A 348 -9.90 -1.32 8.02
C PRO A 348 -9.05 -0.10 8.31
N SER A 349 -9.10 0.87 7.41
CA SER A 349 -8.55 2.21 7.64
C SER A 349 -9.49 3.12 8.44
N THR A 350 -10.65 2.59 8.85
CA THR A 350 -11.73 3.28 9.55
C THR A 350 -11.78 2.89 11.03
N PRO A 351 -11.18 3.66 11.97
CA PRO A 351 -10.99 3.23 13.36
C PRO A 351 -12.29 3.06 14.16
N GLY A 352 -13.41 3.60 13.66
CA GLY A 352 -14.73 3.41 14.27
C GLY A 352 -15.10 1.94 14.49
N VAL A 353 -14.69 1.04 13.59
CA VAL A 353 -15.05 -0.38 13.65
C VAL A 353 -14.15 -1.21 14.57
N TYR A 354 -13.06 -0.63 15.09
CA TYR A 354 -12.12 -1.39 15.95
C TYR A 354 -12.72 -1.78 17.30
N LYS A 355 -13.84 -1.15 17.68
CA LYS A 355 -14.58 -1.44 18.91
C LYS A 355 -15.70 -2.47 18.70
N ASP A 356 -15.98 -2.86 17.46
CA ASP A 356 -17.02 -3.82 17.16
C ASP A 356 -16.62 -5.22 17.65
N GLU A 357 -17.61 -6.02 18.05
CA GLU A 357 -17.37 -7.39 18.54
C GLU A 357 -16.76 -8.28 17.46
N GLY A 358 -17.18 -8.11 16.20
CA GLY A 358 -16.58 -8.79 15.03
C GLY A 358 -15.10 -8.48 14.85
N PHE A 359 -14.64 -7.35 15.39
CA PHE A 359 -13.24 -6.96 15.42
C PHE A 359 -12.54 -7.52 16.67
N THR A 360 -12.95 -7.08 17.85
CA THR A 360 -12.27 -7.33 19.13
C THR A 360 -12.23 -8.80 19.54
N SER A 361 -13.22 -9.60 19.14
CA SER A 361 -13.26 -11.04 19.45
C SER A 361 -12.33 -11.88 18.57
N LYS A 362 -11.78 -11.31 17.47
CA LYS A 362 -11.02 -12.07 16.48
C LYS A 362 -9.69 -12.55 17.05
N LYS A 363 -9.57 -13.87 17.14
CA LYS A 363 -8.35 -14.60 17.50
C LYS A 363 -7.89 -15.47 16.35
N ASP A 364 -6.57 -15.65 16.24
CA ASP A 364 -5.99 -16.49 15.20
C ASP A 364 -5.36 -17.76 15.77
N ASN A 365 -6.06 -18.88 15.62
CA ASN A 365 -5.61 -20.18 16.10
C ASN A 365 -4.36 -20.70 15.37
N PHE A 366 -4.01 -20.14 14.22
CA PHE A 366 -2.74 -20.47 13.58
C PHE A 366 -1.55 -19.89 14.37
N PHE A 367 -1.75 -18.71 14.96
CA PHE A 367 -0.76 -17.97 15.74
C PHE A 367 -1.02 -18.09 17.25
N ASN A 368 -1.16 -19.31 17.76
CA ASN A 368 -1.37 -19.58 19.20
C ASN A 368 -2.56 -18.85 19.85
N GLY A 369 -3.61 -18.58 19.07
CA GLY A 369 -4.80 -17.87 19.57
C GLY A 369 -4.56 -16.38 19.80
N ALA A 370 -3.56 -15.79 19.13
CA ALA A 370 -3.25 -14.37 19.21
C ALA A 370 -4.52 -13.52 18.98
N PRO A 371 -4.82 -12.55 19.85
CA PRO A 371 -5.96 -11.64 19.68
C PRO A 371 -5.64 -10.58 18.62
N VAL A 372 -5.62 -10.99 17.35
CA VAL A 372 -5.33 -10.12 16.21
C VAL A 372 -6.30 -8.94 16.10
N GLY A 373 -7.53 -9.11 16.60
CA GLY A 373 -8.53 -8.06 16.77
C GLY A 373 -8.18 -6.98 17.80
N GLU A 374 -7.20 -7.22 18.67
CA GLU A 374 -6.74 -6.24 19.67
C GLU A 374 -5.33 -5.74 19.35
N ILE A 375 -4.44 -6.60 18.86
CA ILE A 375 -3.05 -6.26 18.56
C ILE A 375 -2.97 -5.22 17.43
N TYR A 376 -3.66 -5.46 16.31
CA TYR A 376 -3.52 -4.59 15.15
C TYR A 376 -4.20 -3.22 15.29
N PRO A 377 -5.33 -3.05 16.00
CA PRO A 377 -5.83 -1.72 16.35
C PRO A 377 -4.84 -0.91 17.19
N LYS A 378 -4.26 -1.53 18.23
CA LYS A 378 -3.21 -0.89 19.04
C LYS A 378 -2.00 -0.51 18.18
N ALA A 379 -1.60 -1.40 17.26
CA ALA A 379 -0.54 -1.12 16.30
C ALA A 379 -0.91 0.02 15.34
N ALA A 380 -2.15 0.10 14.85
CA ALA A 380 -2.61 1.18 13.97
C ALA A 380 -2.57 2.55 14.65
N GLU A 381 -2.97 2.62 15.91
CA GLU A 381 -2.91 3.85 16.72
C GLU A 381 -1.47 4.34 16.98
N GLN A 382 -0.47 3.44 16.88
CA GLN A 382 0.95 3.73 17.08
C GLN A 382 1.71 3.99 15.77
N VAL A 383 1.05 3.91 14.61
CA VAL A 383 1.71 4.22 13.33
C VAL A 383 2.06 5.70 13.28
N THR A 384 3.33 5.99 13.05
CA THR A 384 3.80 7.37 12.83
C THR A 384 3.40 7.84 11.43
N LEU A 385 2.89 9.06 11.33
CA LEU A 385 2.59 9.67 10.03
C LEU A 385 3.89 9.85 9.22
N MET A 386 3.82 9.50 7.94
CA MET A 386 4.85 9.80 6.94
C MET A 386 4.21 10.64 5.84
N ASP A 387 4.49 11.94 5.82
CA ASP A 387 3.83 12.90 4.92
C ASP A 387 4.60 13.03 3.60
N SER A 388 5.95 12.95 3.64
CA SER A 388 6.81 13.02 2.45
C SER A 388 7.34 11.66 2.03
N ILE A 389 6.47 10.86 1.40
CA ILE A 389 6.81 9.58 0.76
C ILE A 389 7.10 9.75 -0.74
N ASN A 390 7.46 10.95 -1.18
CA ASN A 390 7.91 11.19 -2.56
C ASN A 390 9.09 10.28 -2.88
N ASN A 391 9.06 9.63 -4.06
CA ASN A 391 10.07 8.67 -4.48
C ASN A 391 10.37 7.56 -3.45
N TRP A 392 9.47 7.30 -2.49
CA TRP A 392 9.66 6.32 -1.43
C TRP A 392 10.07 4.97 -2.01
N SER A 393 9.28 4.41 -2.93
CA SER A 393 9.60 3.12 -3.57
C SER A 393 10.91 3.15 -4.33
N ALA A 394 11.26 4.26 -4.99
CA ALA A 394 12.52 4.35 -5.74
C ALA A 394 13.73 4.28 -4.79
N ILE A 395 13.68 5.02 -3.68
CA ILE A 395 14.74 5.04 -2.67
C ILE A 395 14.80 3.70 -1.92
N THR A 396 13.68 3.21 -1.43
CA THR A 396 13.64 1.97 -0.64
C THR A 396 13.98 0.74 -1.48
N ASN A 397 13.63 0.71 -2.78
CA ASN A 397 14.10 -0.34 -3.70
C ASN A 397 15.63 -0.33 -3.85
N GLU A 398 16.25 0.85 -3.95
CA GLU A 398 17.70 0.94 -4.02
C GLU A 398 18.36 0.47 -2.72
N ILE A 399 17.81 0.83 -1.57
CA ILE A 399 18.28 0.37 -0.26
C ILE A 399 18.15 -1.16 -0.14
N GLY A 400 16.99 -1.71 -0.52
CA GLY A 400 16.73 -3.15 -0.53
C GLY A 400 17.63 -3.93 -1.49
N GLN A 401 18.18 -3.29 -2.53
CA GLN A 401 19.19 -3.90 -3.41
C GLN A 401 20.61 -3.85 -2.83
N GLN A 402 20.91 -2.89 -1.95
CA GLN A 402 22.26 -2.73 -1.38
C GLN A 402 22.47 -3.48 -0.06
N LEU A 403 21.46 -3.56 0.81
CA LEU A 403 21.57 -4.29 2.07
C LEU A 403 21.99 -5.76 1.91
N PRO A 404 21.53 -6.52 0.90
CA PRO A 404 22.02 -7.88 0.65
C PRO A 404 23.52 -7.97 0.35
N ASN A 405 24.16 -6.87 -0.11
CA ASN A 405 25.61 -6.84 -0.28
C ASN A 405 26.32 -6.76 1.07
N VAL A 406 25.75 -6.01 2.03
CA VAL A 406 26.26 -5.93 3.40
C VAL A 406 26.12 -7.28 4.10
N GLU A 407 24.99 -7.97 3.92
CA GLU A 407 24.80 -9.35 4.42
C GLU A 407 25.83 -10.34 3.86
N LYS A 408 26.36 -10.08 2.65
CA LYS A 408 27.43 -10.85 2.00
C LYS A 408 28.83 -10.38 2.36
N GLY A 409 28.97 -9.42 3.28
CA GLY A 409 30.24 -8.94 3.82
C GLY A 409 30.80 -7.67 3.17
N ALA A 410 30.01 -6.93 2.40
CA ALA A 410 30.41 -5.59 1.95
C ALA A 410 30.52 -4.62 3.15
N ASP A 411 31.42 -3.64 3.04
CA ASP A 411 31.60 -2.60 4.06
C ASP A 411 30.39 -1.64 4.11
N PRO A 412 29.68 -1.52 5.25
CA PRO A 412 28.45 -0.73 5.32
C PRO A 412 28.61 0.76 5.02
N GLU A 413 29.70 1.38 5.44
CA GLU A 413 29.93 2.82 5.27
C GLU A 413 30.24 3.15 3.81
N ARG A 414 31.04 2.31 3.16
CA ARG A 414 31.25 2.40 1.72
C ARG A 414 29.95 2.17 0.95
N THR A 415 29.21 1.11 1.28
CA THR A 415 27.93 0.82 0.60
C THR A 415 26.93 1.95 0.80
N TRP A 416 26.84 2.54 1.99
CA TRP A 416 26.03 3.73 2.26
C TRP A 416 26.40 4.91 1.36
N THR A 417 27.70 5.21 1.25
CA THR A 417 28.20 6.32 0.42
C THR A 417 27.87 6.12 -1.06
N GLU A 418 28.04 4.90 -1.56
CA GLU A 418 27.71 4.52 -2.94
C GLU A 418 26.19 4.59 -3.19
N LEU A 419 25.39 4.12 -2.23
CA LEU A 419 23.92 4.19 -2.25
C LEU A 419 23.41 5.63 -2.30
N VAL A 420 23.88 6.51 -1.40
CA VAL A 420 23.50 7.93 -1.38
C VAL A 420 23.83 8.59 -2.71
N SER A 421 25.01 8.31 -3.26
CA SER A 421 25.44 8.83 -4.56
C SER A 421 24.53 8.35 -5.69
N LYS A 422 24.14 7.07 -5.67
CA LYS A 422 23.23 6.48 -6.66
C LYS A 422 21.84 7.11 -6.57
N VAL A 423 21.27 7.23 -5.38
CA VAL A 423 19.94 7.87 -5.17
C VAL A 423 19.95 9.30 -5.68
N LYS A 424 20.95 10.11 -5.32
CA LYS A 424 21.10 11.49 -5.82
C LYS A 424 21.16 11.56 -7.34
N SER A 425 21.88 10.63 -7.98
CA SER A 425 22.00 10.54 -9.44
C SER A 425 20.67 10.12 -10.11
N THR A 426 19.95 9.17 -9.52
CA THR A 426 18.65 8.70 -10.03
C THR A 426 17.59 9.80 -9.97
N LEU A 427 17.54 10.56 -8.88
CA LEU A 427 16.55 11.63 -8.69
C LEU A 427 16.86 12.91 -9.48
N ALA A 428 18.09 13.08 -9.97
CA ALA A 428 18.49 14.21 -10.79
C ALA A 428 18.14 14.04 -12.29
N ARG A 429 17.66 12.86 -12.70
CA ARG A 429 17.23 12.55 -14.08
C ARG A 429 15.72 12.65 -14.18
#